data_AF-A0A0A5HZ59-F1
#
_entry.id   AF-A0A0A5HZ59-F1
#
_cell.length_a   1.000
_cell.length_b   1.000
_cell.length_c   1.000
_cell.angle_alpha   90.00
_cell.angle_beta   90.00
_cell.angle_gamma   90.00
#
_symmetry.space_group_name_H-M   'P 1'
#
loop_
_entity.id
_entity.type
_entity.pdbx_description
1 polymer ?
#
loop_
_entity_poly.entity_id
_entity_poly.type
_entity_poly.pdbx_seq_one_letter_code
_entity_poly.pdbx_strand_id
1 'polypeptide(L)'
;MSEENQVLEESHLIEVVENQLEDGNPIKVKETLMRLIMTGTPRDEAVAMMACAMSIEIFDVMKNDGEFNLKRYSENLDRLPDLSFMEGE
;
A
#
# COMPACT_ATOMS: atom_id res chain seq x y z
N MET A 1 5.61 -9.76 -27.00
CA MET A 1 4.69 -9.86 -25.86
C MET A 1 4.42 -8.43 -25.46
N SER A 2 3.29 -7.85 -25.87
CA SER A 2 2.98 -6.45 -25.60
C SER A 2 2.77 -6.28 -24.10
N GLU A 3 3.74 -5.66 -23.40
CA GLU A 3 3.78 -5.46 -21.95
C GLU A 3 2.78 -4.40 -21.46
N GLU A 4 1.62 -4.24 -22.11
CA GLU A 4 0.73 -3.10 -21.89
C GLU A 4 -0.38 -3.35 -20.86
N ASN A 5 -0.38 -4.51 -20.19
CA ASN A 5 -1.38 -4.78 -19.15
C ASN A 5 -0.89 -5.75 -18.07
N GLN A 6 0.29 -5.53 -17.52
CA GLN A 6 0.67 -6.20 -16.26
C GLN A 6 -0.22 -5.63 -15.15
N VAL A 7 -1.31 -6.31 -14.84
CA VAL A 7 -1.99 -6.14 -13.56
C VAL A 7 -0.98 -6.61 -12.52
N LEU A 8 -0.49 -5.70 -11.68
CA LEU A 8 0.42 -6.06 -10.61
C LEU A 8 -0.31 -7.03 -9.67
N GLU A 9 0.25 -8.21 -9.46
CA GLU A 9 -0.34 -9.18 -8.54
C GLU A 9 -0.26 -8.67 -7.10
N GLU A 10 -1.27 -8.99 -6.29
CA GLU A 10 -1.32 -8.62 -4.86
C GLU A 10 -0.07 -9.09 -4.10
N SER A 11 0.44 -10.27 -4.45
CA SER A 11 1.68 -10.85 -3.89
C SER A 11 2.88 -9.90 -4.04
N HIS A 12 2.98 -9.19 -5.16
CA HIS A 12 4.08 -8.26 -5.41
C HIS A 12 3.91 -6.96 -4.61
N LEU A 13 2.67 -6.48 -4.45
CA LEU A 13 2.40 -5.31 -3.60
C LEU A 13 2.70 -5.61 -2.13
N ILE A 14 2.36 -6.82 -1.66
CA ILE A 14 2.73 -7.30 -0.34
C ILE A 14 4.25 -7.34 -0.18
N GLU A 15 4.98 -7.89 -1.16
CA GLU A 15 6.45 -7.91 -1.15
C GLU A 15 7.05 -6.50 -1.06
N VAL A 16 6.50 -5.53 -1.79
CA VAL A 16 6.93 -4.12 -1.70
C VAL A 16 6.73 -3.56 -0.29
N VAL A 17 5.56 -3.81 0.32
CA VAL A 17 5.29 -3.36 1.70
C VAL A 17 6.23 -4.04 2.70
N GLU A 18 6.50 -5.33 2.54
CA GLU A 18 7.44 -6.06 3.38
C GLU A 18 8.86 -5.50 3.27
N ASN A 19 9.33 -5.19 2.06
CA ASN A 19 10.61 -4.54 1.84
C ASN A 19 10.67 -3.15 2.51
N GLN A 20 9.60 -2.35 2.42
CA GLN A 20 9.51 -1.07 3.12
C GLN A 20 9.55 -1.24 4.65
N LEU A 21 8.94 -2.30 5.19
CA LEU A 21 8.96 -2.64 6.60
C LEU A 21 10.34 -3.13 7.05
N GLU A 22 11.08 -3.85 6.21
CA GLU A 22 12.46 -4.22 6.49
C GLU A 22 13.34 -2.97 6.53
N ASP A 23 13.29 -2.17 5.47
CA ASP A 23 14.07 -0.93 5.30
C ASP A 23 13.69 0.15 6.31
N GLY A 24 12.44 0.14 6.80
CA GLY A 24 11.87 1.22 7.61
C GLY A 24 11.69 2.54 6.88
N ASN A 25 11.47 2.47 5.56
CA ASN A 25 11.32 3.64 4.72
C ASN A 25 10.06 3.49 3.83
N PRO A 26 9.08 4.40 3.93
CA PRO A 26 9.00 5.50 4.88
C PRO A 26 8.76 5.01 6.31
N ILE A 27 9.20 5.76 7.34
CA ILE A 27 8.95 5.40 8.75
C ILE A 27 7.46 5.11 9.04
N LYS A 28 6.59 5.78 8.28
CA LYS A 28 5.14 5.64 8.28
C LYS A 28 4.64 4.19 8.13
N VAL A 29 5.34 3.34 7.38
CA VAL A 29 4.93 1.93 7.22
C VAL A 29 5.06 1.16 8.52
N LYS A 30 6.13 1.39 9.29
CA LYS A 30 6.34 0.76 10.60
C LYS A 30 5.32 1.26 11.61
N GLU A 31 5.09 2.58 11.64
CA GLU A 31 4.09 3.20 12.52
C GLU A 31 2.68 2.63 12.24
N THR A 32 2.32 2.48 10.96
CA THR A 32 1.03 1.94 10.54
C THR A 32 0.88 0.48 10.94
N LEU A 33 1.88 -0.35 10.68
CA LEU A 33 1.83 -1.76 11.08
C LEU A 33 1.69 -1.91 12.60
N MET A 34 2.48 -1.15 13.38
CA MET A 34 2.38 -1.17 14.84
C MET A 34 0.99 -0.74 15.31
N ARG A 35 0.45 0.35 14.75
CA ARG A 35 -0.89 0.85 15.09
C ARG A 35 -1.95 -0.22 14.87
N LEU A 36 -1.97 -0.83 13.68
CA LEU A 36 -2.97 -1.83 13.29
C LEU A 36 -2.92 -3.07 14.21
N ILE A 37 -1.72 -3.59 14.47
CA ILE A 37 -1.52 -4.73 15.37
C ILE A 37 -1.96 -4.39 16.80
N MET A 38 -1.60 -3.20 17.31
CA MET A 38 -2.00 -2.76 18.65
C MET A 38 -3.52 -2.58 18.79
N THR A 39 -4.22 -2.29 17.69
CA THR A 39 -5.69 -2.17 17.66
C THR A 39 -6.40 -3.49 17.36
N GLY A 40 -5.67 -4.60 17.21
CA GLY A 40 -6.23 -5.95 17.09
C GLY A 40 -6.31 -6.50 15.67
N THR A 41 -5.72 -5.84 14.68
CA THR A 41 -5.60 -6.37 13.32
C THR A 41 -4.45 -7.39 13.25
N PRO A 42 -4.67 -8.61 12.77
CA PRO A 42 -3.59 -9.56 12.47
C PRO A 42 -2.54 -8.96 11.52
N ARG A 43 -1.27 -9.34 11.69
CA ARG A 43 -0.16 -8.74 10.92
C ARG A 43 -0.32 -8.94 9.40
N ASP A 44 -0.70 -10.15 9.01
CA ASP A 44 -0.97 -10.51 7.62
C ASP A 44 -2.12 -9.68 7.02
N GLU A 45 -3.23 -9.55 7.74
CA GLU A 45 -4.34 -8.66 7.34
C GLU A 45 -3.91 -7.19 7.27
N ALA A 46 -3.09 -6.72 8.22
CA ALA A 46 -2.56 -5.37 8.22
C ALA A 46 -1.67 -5.11 6.99
N VAL A 47 -0.78 -6.04 6.66
CA VAL A 47 0.09 -5.93 5.48
C VAL A 47 -0.73 -5.99 4.19
N ALA A 48 -1.75 -6.83 4.11
CA ALA A 48 -2.67 -6.87 2.96
C ALA A 48 -3.40 -5.51 2.77
N MET A 49 -3.90 -4.91 3.85
CA MET A 49 -4.50 -3.57 3.80
C MET A 49 -3.50 -2.47 3.40
N MET A 50 -2.25 -2.58 3.86
CA MET A 50 -1.18 -1.68 3.43
C MET A 50 -0.83 -1.86 1.94
N ALA A 51 -0.91 -3.08 1.42
CA ALA A 51 -0.75 -3.38 0.00
C ALA A 51 -1.92 -2.80 -0.83
N CYS A 52 -3.14 -2.78 -0.29
CA CYS A 52 -4.27 -2.06 -0.89
C CYS A 52 -4.02 -0.54 -0.97
N ALA A 53 -3.41 0.07 0.05
CA ALA A 53 -3.01 1.48 -0.04
C ALA A 53 -1.88 1.72 -1.07
N MET A 54 -0.96 0.75 -1.22
CA MET A 54 0.12 0.79 -2.22
C MET A 54 -0.40 0.70 -3.66
N SER A 55 -1.45 -0.11 -3.88
CA SER A 55 -1.98 -0.37 -5.22
C SER A 55 -2.45 0.91 -5.92
N ILE A 56 -2.98 1.89 -5.18
CA ILE A 56 -3.42 3.18 -5.71
C ILE A 56 -2.26 3.92 -6.36
N GLU A 57 -1.11 3.97 -5.69
CA GLU A 57 0.07 4.66 -6.23
C GLU A 57 0.66 3.91 -7.42
N ILE A 58 0.75 2.59 -7.33
CA ILE A 58 1.28 1.80 -8.44
C ILE A 58 0.37 1.88 -9.66
N PHE A 59 -0.95 1.87 -9.47
CA PHE A 59 -1.90 2.06 -10.55
C PHE A 59 -1.75 3.42 -11.21
N ASP A 60 -1.63 4.50 -10.43
CA ASP A 60 -1.44 5.85 -10.95
C ASP A 60 -0.12 5.99 -11.75
N VAL A 61 0.97 5.42 -11.22
CA VAL A 61 2.27 5.38 -11.93
C VAL A 61 2.16 4.58 -13.23
N MET A 62 1.52 3.41 -13.21
CA MET A 62 1.46 2.51 -14.38
C MET A 62 0.46 2.96 -15.46
N LYS A 63 -0.66 3.57 -15.07
CA LYS A 63 -1.78 3.88 -15.98
C LYS A 63 -1.86 5.34 -16.37
N ASN A 64 -1.52 6.24 -15.46
CA ASN A 64 -1.65 7.67 -15.68
C ASN A 64 -0.30 8.35 -15.95
N ASP A 65 0.80 7.58 -16.06
CA ASP A 65 2.17 8.10 -16.16
C ASP A 65 2.50 9.08 -15.02
N GLY A 66 1.90 8.83 -13.86
CA GLY A 66 2.08 9.63 -12.66
C GLY A 66 3.41 9.33 -11.96
N GLU A 67 3.76 10.18 -11.00
CA GLU A 67 4.84 9.90 -10.05
C GLU A 67 4.26 9.33 -8.74
N PHE A 68 5.02 8.45 -8.08
CA PHE A 68 4.63 7.91 -6.78
C PHE A 68 4.40 9.04 -5.77
N ASN A 69 3.18 9.17 -5.25
CA ASN A 69 2.82 10.24 -4.33
C ASN A 69 2.92 9.76 -2.88
N LEU A 70 4.10 9.94 -2.29
CA LEU A 70 4.36 9.55 -0.89
C LEU A 70 3.38 10.17 0.10
N LYS A 71 2.89 11.39 -0.16
CA LYS A 71 1.92 12.06 0.71
C LYS A 71 0.57 11.35 0.67
N ARG A 72 0.02 11.10 -0.54
CA ARG A 72 -1.24 10.37 -0.72
C ARG A 72 -1.15 8.95 -0.14
N TYR A 73 -0.05 8.25 -0.39
CA TYR A 73 0.22 6.94 0.22
C TYR A 73 0.18 7.01 1.75
N SER A 74 0.88 7.98 2.35
CA SER A 74 0.91 8.15 3.81
C SER A 74 -0.46 8.48 4.41
N GLU A 75 -1.28 9.27 3.71
CA GLU A 75 -2.65 9.59 4.10
C GLU A 75 -3.57 8.36 4.03
N ASN A 76 -3.42 7.51 3.02
CA ASN A 76 -4.15 6.24 2.92
C ASN A 76 -3.74 5.26 4.02
N LEU A 77 -2.42 5.16 4.31
CA LEU A 77 -1.93 4.37 5.43
C LEU A 77 -2.52 4.81 6.77
N ASP A 78 -2.75 6.11 6.99
CA ASP A 78 -3.38 6.64 8.22
C ASP A 78 -4.86 6.26 8.37
N ARG A 79 -5.57 6.06 7.25
CA ARG A 79 -6.99 5.67 7.26
C ARG A 79 -7.20 4.22 7.65
N LEU A 80 -6.19 3.36 7.45
CA LEU A 80 -6.29 1.95 7.80
C LEU A 80 -6.67 1.76 9.29
N PRO A 81 -7.65 0.87 9.58
CA PRO A 81 -8.16 -0.19 8.71
C PRO A 81 -9.34 0.19 7.79
N ASP A 82 -9.75 1.46 7.76
CA ASP A 82 -10.81 1.91 6.84
C ASP A 82 -10.30 1.95 5.40
N LEU A 83 -10.93 1.16 4.54
CA LEU A 83 -10.62 1.01 3.12
C LEU A 83 -11.56 1.83 2.21
N SER A 84 -12.42 2.69 2.77
CA SER A 84 -13.36 3.53 2.01
C SER A 84 -12.70 4.41 0.94
N PHE A 85 -11.40 4.70 1.09
CA PHE A 85 -10.63 5.40 0.07
C PHE A 85 -10.47 4.63 -1.25
N MET A 86 -10.74 3.32 -1.27
CA MET A 86 -10.77 2.50 -2.50
C MET A 86 -12.13 2.50 -3.20
N GLU A 87 -13.20 2.96 -2.55
CA GLU A 87 -14.55 2.96 -3.13
C GLU A 87 -14.79 4.14 -4.10
N GLY A 88 -13.80 5.02 -4.27
CA GLY A 88 -13.89 6.24 -5.06
C GLY A 88 -12.82 6.37 -6.13
N GLU A 89 -12.88 5.52 -7.16
CA GLU A 89 -12.45 5.85 -8.53
C GLU A 89 -13.55 5.51 -9.54
#